data_AF-F0X1L5-F1
#
_entry.id   AF-F0X1L5-F1
#
_cell.length_a   1.000
_cell.length_b   1.000
_cell.length_c   1.000
_cell.angle_alpha   90.00
_cell.angle_beta   90.00
_cell.angle_gamma   90.00
#
_symmetry.space_group_name_H-M   'P 1'
#
loop_
_entity.id
_entity.type
_entity.pdbx_description
1 polymer ?
#
loop_
_entity_poly.entity_id
_entity_poly.type
_entity_poly.pdbx_seq_one_letter_code
_entity_poly.pdbx_strand_id
1 'polypeptide(L)'
;MGHLRSANGTALLLPACTSDPSGPYELSEIDKLTLQLAGGNISLSQYAVNLRNCISGKRGSLKYGCMGFTSLSTARGVATSVWSEPYYEVWMPKRWAERMWIPERTEDGEYSSPYYSWRRVREGDYAILSRCPVLSHESVRCVQLRFWDQPSVGVHPEYCAPLNLDYDGDEVHLSIVSGRECSREALCNLRLGALSKFSRLSVEKALRESNVDSLVADMRCVDFMTTSTLSVDVNVGLNKLTAIHSLSRCKEAQWLAFAGHLESRRARMATFVERCTASVHDLTESHIRVSEGFTMGRQLKHILFQTQSTQRGTLTRWLPVQDRRRLAVQGLWCAAPAYGFPGTRLSSHVSGAVQQALMDRAKHGHREESTSLLLSLLTGKHSFFVTRDLLGRLDVESGDAGRRGALAPLSRSEIAQLSNPSDRYVRCLLAVKLGCLLSRIDAAETEAAELAHTLFSSTYVDPSAAIADGMNVGFLAKTCSPALLTAACDDIYTLDRRFCLPQYSEEMDWCRTDCPVASIITGNYADHVHRSQAGF
;
A
#
# COMPACT_ATOMS: atom_id res chain seq x y z
N MET A 1 -12.28 9.49 37.57
CA MET A 1 -10.92 9.57 36.99
C MET A 1 -9.93 9.66 38.13
N GLY A 2 -9.11 8.63 38.35
CA GLY A 2 -8.11 8.63 39.43
C GLY A 2 -6.84 9.32 38.99
N HIS A 3 -6.27 10.18 39.83
CA HIS A 3 -4.93 10.73 39.64
C HIS A 3 -3.93 9.85 40.39
N LEU A 4 -2.90 9.35 39.69
CA LEU A 4 -1.71 8.81 40.34
C LEU A 4 -0.64 9.90 40.34
N ARG A 5 -0.17 10.25 41.53
CA ARG A 5 0.95 11.16 41.75
C ARG A 5 2.22 10.33 41.77
N SER A 6 3.13 10.55 40.82
CA SER A 6 4.43 9.88 40.88
C SER A 6 5.20 10.32 42.13
N ALA A 7 6.20 9.53 42.56
CA ALA A 7 7.10 9.89 43.67
C ALA A 7 7.78 11.27 43.47
N ASN A 8 7.86 11.74 42.23
CA ASN A 8 8.47 13.01 41.85
C ASN A 8 7.46 14.18 41.83
N GLY A 9 6.24 13.96 42.32
CA GLY A 9 5.20 14.97 42.45
C GLY A 9 4.41 15.28 41.17
N THR A 10 4.71 14.63 40.04
CA THR A 10 4.00 14.83 38.78
C THR A 10 2.65 14.12 38.82
N ALA A 11 1.56 14.87 38.64
CA ALA A 11 0.21 14.30 38.51
C ALA A 11 -0.03 13.90 37.06
N LEU A 12 -0.24 12.61 36.81
CA LEU A 12 -0.66 12.11 35.50
C LEU A 12 -2.17 11.90 35.50
N LEU A 13 -2.83 12.48 34.49
CA LEU A 13 -4.20 12.14 34.15
C LEU A 13 -4.13 10.82 33.38
N LEU A 14 -4.65 9.75 33.99
CA LEU A 14 -4.81 8.48 33.29
C LEU A 14 -5.82 8.71 32.15
N PRO A 15 -5.51 8.35 30.89
CA PRO A 15 -6.57 8.20 29.91
C PRO A 15 -7.57 7.18 30.48
N ALA A 16 -8.87 7.45 30.37
CA ALA A 16 -9.88 6.46 30.73
C ALA A 16 -9.62 5.21 29.87
N CYS A 17 -9.04 4.17 30.46
CA CYS A 17 -8.60 3.00 29.74
C CYS A 17 -9.81 2.34 29.08
N THR A 18 -9.77 2.18 27.76
CA THR A 18 -10.56 1.15 27.07
C THR A 18 -10.08 -0.19 27.59
N SER A 19 -10.73 -0.71 28.62
CA SER A 19 -10.52 -2.07 29.10
C SER A 19 -10.65 -3.00 27.90
N ASP A 20 -9.58 -3.69 27.56
CA ASP A 20 -9.63 -4.80 26.62
C ASP A 20 -10.61 -5.84 27.20
N PRO A 21 -11.67 -6.23 26.48
CA PRO A 21 -12.64 -7.20 26.98
C PRO A 21 -12.10 -8.64 27.02
N SER A 22 -10.84 -8.89 26.65
CA SER A 22 -10.30 -10.25 26.46
C SER A 22 -9.93 -11.03 27.74
N GLY A 23 -10.10 -10.48 28.95
CA GLY A 23 -10.12 -11.30 30.16
C GLY A 23 -10.09 -10.52 31.48
N PRO A 24 -10.77 -10.99 32.54
CA PRO A 24 -10.83 -10.29 33.83
C PRO A 24 -9.51 -10.25 34.64
N TYR A 25 -8.37 -10.71 34.09
CA TYR A 25 -7.13 -10.90 34.86
C TYR A 25 -5.83 -10.47 34.16
N GLU A 26 -5.84 -9.99 32.92
CA GLU A 26 -4.62 -9.51 32.26
C GLU A 26 -4.60 -7.99 32.22
N LEU A 27 -3.61 -7.39 32.90
CA LEU A 27 -3.30 -5.96 32.77
C LEU A 27 -2.97 -5.66 31.31
N SER A 28 -3.56 -4.60 30.74
CA SER A 28 -3.19 -4.16 29.40
C SER A 28 -1.72 -3.74 29.36
N GLU A 29 -1.08 -3.75 28.19
CA GLU A 29 0.30 -3.25 28.04
C GLU A 29 0.44 -1.80 28.50
N ILE A 30 -0.61 -0.99 28.36
CA ILE A 30 -0.66 0.39 28.85
C ILE A 30 -0.68 0.42 30.39
N ASP A 31 -1.44 -0.47 31.02
CA ASP A 31 -1.48 -0.58 32.49
C ASP A 31 -0.12 -1.04 33.03
N LYS A 32 0.52 -2.02 32.37
CA LYS A 32 1.88 -2.49 32.72
C LYS A 32 2.89 -1.35 32.65
N LEU A 33 2.87 -0.55 31.57
CA LEU A 33 3.75 0.62 31.42
C LEU A 33 3.50 1.68 32.48
N THR A 34 2.23 1.91 32.84
CA THR A 34 1.84 2.89 33.85
C THR A 34 2.37 2.47 35.23
N LEU A 35 2.26 1.19 35.56
CA LEU A 35 2.82 0.63 36.79
C LEU A 35 4.36 0.70 36.80
N GLN A 36 5.03 0.45 35.68
CA GLN A 36 6.48 0.58 35.56
C GLN A 36 6.94 2.03 35.77
N LEU A 37 6.22 3.02 35.23
CA LEU A 37 6.52 4.44 35.45
C LEU A 37 6.28 4.83 36.91
N ALA A 38 5.15 4.42 37.49
CA ALA A 38 4.81 4.70 38.88
C ALA A 38 5.81 4.09 39.87
N GLY A 39 6.32 2.89 39.57
CA GLY A 39 7.38 2.23 40.33
C GLY A 39 8.79 2.79 40.09
N GLY A 40 8.96 3.77 39.20
CA GLY A 40 10.27 4.33 38.85
C GLY A 40 11.18 3.39 38.06
N ASN A 41 10.64 2.27 37.54
CA ASN A 41 11.39 1.27 36.78
C ASN A 41 11.75 1.75 35.36
N ILE A 42 10.98 2.71 34.83
CA ILE A 42 11.22 3.33 33.53
C ILE A 42 11.18 4.85 33.67
N SER A 43 11.98 5.54 32.86
CA SER A 43 11.94 7.00 32.80
C SER A 43 10.65 7.50 32.12
N LEU A 44 10.31 8.76 32.34
CA LEU A 44 9.18 9.40 31.64
C LEU A 44 9.33 9.36 30.11
N SER A 45 10.57 9.45 29.59
CA SER A 45 10.85 9.35 28.16
C SER A 45 10.62 7.94 27.62
N GLN A 46 11.04 6.91 28.34
CA GLN A 46 10.78 5.52 28.00
C GLN A 46 9.28 5.20 28.05
N TYR A 47 8.57 5.69 29.06
CA TYR A 47 7.12 5.56 29.15
C TYR A 47 6.42 6.22 27.96
N ALA A 48 6.78 7.45 27.57
CA ALA A 48 6.17 8.13 26.44
C ALA A 48 6.38 7.39 25.12
N VAL A 49 7.59 6.88 24.87
CA VAL A 49 7.90 6.08 23.67
C VAL A 49 7.13 4.76 23.67
N ASN A 50 7.10 4.06 24.80
CA ASN A 50 6.41 2.78 24.91
C ASN A 50 4.89 2.94 24.81
N LEU A 51 4.32 3.97 25.45
CA LEU A 51 2.91 4.32 25.35
C LEU A 51 2.54 4.66 23.89
N ARG A 52 3.37 5.45 23.21
CA ARG A 52 3.22 5.69 21.77
C ARG A 52 3.24 4.40 20.98
N ASN A 53 4.16 3.48 21.26
CA ASN A 53 4.24 2.20 20.56
C ASN A 53 3.06 1.27 20.85
N CYS A 54 2.48 1.33 22.06
CA CYS A 54 1.28 0.58 22.43
C CYS A 54 0.02 1.14 21.78
N ILE A 55 -0.08 2.46 21.61
CA ILE A 55 -1.26 3.11 21.03
C ILE A 55 -1.18 3.18 19.49
N SER A 56 -0.01 3.55 18.96
CA SER A 56 0.21 3.81 17.54
C SER A 56 0.89 2.64 16.79
N GLY A 57 0.89 2.72 15.45
CA GLY A 57 1.57 1.74 14.61
C GLY A 57 0.70 0.54 14.20
N LYS A 58 1.29 -0.38 13.41
CA LYS A 58 0.54 -1.48 12.76
C LYS A 58 -0.10 -2.47 13.75
N ARG A 59 0.40 -2.54 14.98
CA ARG A 59 -0.07 -3.42 16.06
C ARG A 59 -0.61 -2.63 17.26
N GLY A 60 -0.67 -1.30 17.17
CA GLY A 60 -1.13 -0.45 18.26
C GLY A 60 -2.64 -0.54 18.48
N SER A 61 -3.08 -0.24 19.70
CA SER A 61 -4.48 -0.31 20.12
C SER A 61 -5.40 0.56 19.27
N LEU A 62 -4.92 1.69 18.74
CA LEU A 62 -5.73 2.58 17.89
C LEU A 62 -6.06 1.92 16.56
N LYS A 63 -5.09 1.27 15.91
CA LYS A 63 -5.36 0.54 14.67
C LYS A 63 -6.23 -0.70 14.92
N TYR A 64 -5.96 -1.42 16.01
CA TYR A 64 -6.75 -2.60 16.35
C TYR A 64 -8.20 -2.22 16.68
N GLY A 65 -8.41 -1.20 17.53
CA GLY A 65 -9.73 -0.74 17.95
C GLY A 65 -10.53 -0.03 16.86
N CYS A 66 -9.89 0.78 16.00
CA CYS A 66 -10.59 1.56 14.96
C CYS A 66 -10.69 0.85 13.61
N MET A 67 -9.74 -0.04 13.26
CA MET A 67 -9.65 -0.64 11.92
C MET A 67 -9.61 -2.17 11.91
N GLY A 68 -9.36 -2.81 13.07
CA GLY A 68 -9.00 -4.23 13.16
C GLY A 68 -9.78 -4.97 14.23
N PHE A 69 -11.06 -4.64 14.41
CA PHE A 69 -11.88 -5.34 15.38
C PHE A 69 -12.13 -6.79 14.92
N THR A 70 -11.63 -7.76 15.66
CA THR A 70 -12.09 -9.14 15.55
C THR A 70 -13.51 -9.22 16.07
N SER A 71 -14.48 -9.35 15.17
CA SER A 71 -15.84 -9.62 15.59
C SER A 71 -15.89 -10.94 16.39
N LEU A 72 -16.63 -10.92 17.49
CA LEU A 72 -16.86 -12.09 18.35
C LEU A 72 -17.51 -13.25 17.58
N SER A 73 -18.18 -12.97 16.47
CA SER A 73 -18.87 -13.92 15.62
C SER A 73 -18.07 -14.30 14.36
N THR A 74 -16.73 -14.35 14.45
CA THR A 74 -15.85 -14.71 13.32
C THR A 74 -15.16 -16.05 13.49
N ALA A 75 -14.99 -16.75 12.38
CA ALA A 75 -14.19 -17.97 12.29
C ALA A 75 -13.25 -17.89 11.08
N ARG A 76 -12.10 -18.55 11.17
CA ARG A 76 -11.11 -18.64 10.09
C ARG A 76 -10.72 -20.08 9.87
N GLY A 77 -10.70 -20.53 8.62
CA GLY A 77 -10.37 -21.90 8.26
C GLY A 77 -9.80 -22.05 6.87
N VAL A 78 -9.06 -23.13 6.69
CA VAL A 78 -8.60 -23.58 5.37
C VAL A 78 -9.82 -23.82 4.49
N ALA A 79 -9.81 -23.26 3.29
CA ALA A 79 -10.85 -23.50 2.30
C ALA A 79 -10.70 -24.89 1.68
N THR A 80 -11.82 -25.57 1.44
CA THR A 80 -11.86 -26.83 0.70
C THR A 80 -12.95 -26.74 -0.35
N SER A 81 -12.71 -27.32 -1.53
CA SER A 81 -13.66 -27.27 -2.62
C SER A 81 -14.90 -28.10 -2.30
N VAL A 82 -16.09 -27.50 -2.45
CA VAL A 82 -17.38 -28.21 -2.34
C VAL A 82 -18.32 -27.75 -3.44
N TRP A 83 -18.78 -28.68 -4.24
CA TRP A 83 -19.78 -28.44 -5.29
C TRP A 83 -21.20 -28.60 -4.73
N SER A 84 -21.67 -27.61 -3.97
CA SER A 84 -23.05 -27.55 -3.47
C SER A 84 -23.96 -26.72 -4.38
N GLU A 85 -25.20 -27.18 -4.54
CA GLU A 85 -26.30 -26.38 -5.07
C GLU A 85 -27.29 -26.12 -3.92
N PRO A 86 -27.58 -24.86 -3.56
CA PRO A 86 -27.11 -23.63 -4.21
C PRO A 86 -25.64 -23.26 -3.93
N TYR A 87 -25.00 -22.62 -4.91
CA TYR A 87 -23.56 -22.29 -4.87
C TYR A 87 -23.16 -21.32 -3.75
N TYR A 88 -24.13 -20.56 -3.22
CA TYR A 88 -23.90 -19.61 -2.12
C TYR A 88 -23.93 -20.25 -0.74
N GLU A 89 -24.17 -21.56 -0.65
CA GLU A 89 -23.97 -22.30 0.58
C GLU A 89 -22.48 -22.50 0.86
N VAL A 90 -22.08 -22.20 2.09
CA VAL A 90 -20.74 -22.43 2.60
C VAL A 90 -20.82 -23.34 3.80
N TRP A 91 -19.98 -24.37 3.79
CA TRP A 91 -19.98 -25.43 4.79
C TRP A 91 -19.00 -25.09 5.90
N MET A 92 -19.53 -24.90 7.11
CA MET A 92 -18.77 -24.59 8.31
C MET A 92 -18.62 -25.86 9.17
N PRO A 93 -17.46 -26.09 9.79
CA PRO A 93 -17.29 -27.18 10.75
C PRO A 93 -18.32 -27.09 11.87
N LYS A 94 -19.08 -28.18 12.08
CA LYS A 94 -20.13 -28.24 13.12
C LYS A 94 -19.61 -27.88 14.51
N ARG A 95 -18.38 -28.32 14.82
CA ARG A 95 -17.69 -28.01 16.08
C ARG A 95 -17.51 -26.51 16.32
N TRP A 96 -17.40 -25.70 15.27
CA TRP A 96 -17.29 -24.26 15.39
C TRP A 96 -18.65 -23.64 15.69
N ALA A 97 -19.68 -24.04 14.95
CA ALA A 97 -21.06 -23.58 15.15
C ALA A 97 -21.57 -23.85 16.58
N GLU A 98 -21.26 -25.02 17.12
CA GLU A 98 -21.59 -25.41 18.50
C GLU A 98 -20.85 -24.61 19.57
N ARG A 99 -19.73 -23.95 19.23
CA ARG A 99 -18.90 -23.19 20.18
C ARG A 99 -19.06 -21.68 20.05
N MET A 100 -19.51 -21.21 18.90
CA MET A 100 -19.78 -19.79 18.67
C MET A 100 -21.12 -19.38 19.25
N TRP A 101 -21.14 -18.20 19.87
CA TRP A 101 -22.33 -17.54 20.38
C TRP A 101 -22.51 -16.24 19.60
N ILE A 102 -23.73 -15.98 19.14
CA ILE A 102 -24.06 -14.76 18.44
C ILE A 102 -25.16 -14.00 19.20
N PRO A 103 -25.06 -12.67 19.27
CA PRO A 103 -26.09 -11.86 19.91
C PRO A 103 -27.33 -11.83 19.03
N GLU A 104 -28.49 -12.06 19.65
CA GLU A 104 -29.79 -12.07 19.01
C GLU A 104 -30.77 -11.23 19.84
N ARG A 105 -31.52 -10.36 19.16
CA ARG A 105 -32.68 -9.70 19.76
C ARG A 105 -33.91 -10.55 19.50
N THR A 106 -34.66 -10.83 20.55
CA THR A 106 -35.99 -11.42 20.41
C THR A 106 -36.90 -10.37 19.80
N GLU A 107 -37.47 -10.71 18.64
CA GLU A 107 -38.46 -9.88 17.94
C GLU A 107 -39.79 -10.64 17.88
N ASP A 108 -40.88 -9.94 18.18
CA ASP A 108 -42.24 -10.43 18.04
C ASP A 108 -43.02 -9.47 17.12
N GLY A 109 -43.04 -9.79 15.82
CA GLY A 109 -43.63 -8.95 14.79
C GLY A 109 -42.89 -7.61 14.59
N GLU A 110 -43.51 -6.53 15.06
CA GLU A 110 -42.96 -5.16 15.00
C GLU A 110 -42.19 -4.76 16.27
N TYR A 111 -42.29 -5.55 17.35
CA TYR A 111 -41.64 -5.24 18.62
C TYR A 111 -40.27 -5.93 18.71
N SER A 112 -39.23 -5.16 19.03
CA SER A 112 -37.90 -5.70 19.34
C SER A 112 -37.60 -5.51 20.83
N SER A 113 -37.14 -6.57 21.50
CA SER A 113 -36.68 -6.45 22.88
C SER A 113 -35.50 -5.47 22.95
N PRO A 114 -35.45 -4.56 23.95
CA PRO A 114 -34.29 -3.70 24.14
C PRO A 114 -33.05 -4.52 24.53
N TYR A 115 -33.23 -5.71 25.09
CA TYR A 115 -32.18 -6.59 25.59
C TYR A 115 -31.70 -7.58 24.53
N TYR A 116 -30.39 -7.84 24.53
CA TYR A 116 -29.79 -8.90 23.73
C TYR A 116 -29.81 -10.22 24.49
N SER A 117 -30.14 -11.30 23.77
CA SER A 117 -29.92 -12.68 24.18
C SER A 117 -28.76 -13.27 23.37
N TRP A 118 -28.26 -14.44 23.76
CA TRP A 118 -27.22 -15.15 23.02
C TRP A 118 -27.75 -16.48 22.52
N ARG A 119 -27.48 -16.79 21.25
CA ARG A 119 -27.78 -18.11 20.68
C ARG A 119 -26.58 -18.71 19.97
N ARG A 120 -26.63 -20.02 19.74
CA ARG A 120 -25.68 -20.72 18.87
C ARG A 120 -25.93 -20.37 17.41
N VAL A 121 -24.89 -20.52 16.61
CA VAL A 121 -24.98 -20.48 15.14
C VAL A 121 -25.86 -21.65 14.69
N ARG A 122 -26.74 -21.40 13.73
CA ARG A 122 -27.69 -22.39 13.19
C ARG A 122 -27.49 -22.52 11.68
N GLU A 123 -27.87 -23.67 11.12
CA GLU A 123 -27.93 -23.79 9.67
C GLU A 123 -28.91 -22.78 9.08
N GLY A 124 -28.55 -22.22 7.93
CA GLY A 124 -29.32 -21.19 7.26
C GLY A 124 -29.00 -19.77 7.72
N ASP A 125 -28.20 -19.58 8.78
CA ASP A 125 -27.67 -18.26 9.15
C ASP A 125 -26.84 -17.68 7.99
N TYR A 126 -26.86 -16.35 7.85
CA TYR A 126 -26.05 -15.66 6.86
C TYR A 126 -24.68 -15.29 7.43
N ALA A 127 -23.67 -15.35 6.56
CA ALA A 127 -22.33 -14.92 6.89
C ALA A 127 -21.71 -14.11 5.75
N ILE A 128 -20.67 -13.36 6.10
CA ILE A 128 -19.78 -12.72 5.15
C ILE A 128 -18.55 -13.61 5.01
N LEU A 129 -18.35 -14.15 3.81
CA LEU A 129 -17.16 -14.86 3.38
C LEU A 129 -16.15 -13.87 2.81
N SER A 130 -14.90 -13.93 3.28
CA SER A 130 -13.81 -13.11 2.75
C SER A 130 -12.48 -13.86 2.77
N ARG A 131 -11.58 -13.48 1.85
CA ARG A 131 -10.18 -13.92 1.86
C ARG A 131 -9.29 -12.71 2.03
N CYS A 132 -8.37 -12.76 2.98
CA CYS A 132 -7.36 -11.72 3.16
C CYS A 132 -6.16 -11.94 2.22
N PRO A 133 -5.56 -10.89 1.62
CA PRO A 133 -5.96 -9.50 1.72
C PRO A 133 -7.20 -9.19 0.87
N VAL A 134 -8.14 -8.43 1.44
CA VAL A 134 -9.31 -7.92 0.72
C VAL A 134 -8.89 -6.71 -0.10
N LEU A 135 -8.68 -6.90 -1.41
CA LEU A 135 -8.22 -5.86 -2.34
C LEU A 135 -9.33 -5.27 -3.20
N SER A 136 -10.46 -5.96 -3.31
CA SER A 136 -11.64 -5.49 -4.04
C SER A 136 -12.91 -5.79 -3.26
N HIS A 137 -14.00 -5.10 -3.60
CA HIS A 137 -15.33 -5.38 -3.04
C HIS A 137 -15.82 -6.79 -3.41
N GLU A 138 -15.28 -7.40 -4.47
CA GLU A 138 -15.61 -8.76 -4.88
C GLU A 138 -15.01 -9.81 -3.95
N SER A 139 -13.94 -9.47 -3.22
CA SER A 139 -13.28 -10.35 -2.24
C SER A 139 -14.03 -10.50 -0.92
N VAL A 140 -15.27 -9.99 -0.89
CA VAL A 140 -16.22 -10.09 0.22
C VAL A 140 -17.56 -10.51 -0.36
N ARG A 141 -18.11 -11.64 0.13
CA ARG A 141 -19.35 -12.20 -0.41
C ARG A 141 -20.29 -12.59 0.73
N CYS A 142 -21.58 -12.32 0.55
CA CYS A 142 -22.59 -12.89 1.43
C CYS A 142 -22.77 -14.37 1.07
N VAL A 143 -22.93 -15.22 2.08
CA VAL A 143 -23.12 -16.67 1.96
C VAL A 143 -24.14 -17.16 2.98
N GLN A 144 -24.71 -18.34 2.74
CA GLN A 144 -25.57 -19.02 3.69
C GLN A 144 -24.82 -20.20 4.33
N LEU A 145 -24.91 -20.35 5.64
CA LEU A 145 -24.16 -21.38 6.36
C LEU A 145 -24.87 -22.74 6.33
N ARG A 146 -24.08 -23.77 6.04
CA ARG A 146 -24.39 -25.19 6.27
C ARG A 146 -23.36 -25.79 7.21
N PHE A 147 -23.70 -26.86 7.90
CA PHE A 147 -22.76 -27.54 8.78
C PHE A 147 -22.33 -28.88 8.22
N TRP A 148 -21.07 -29.23 8.45
CA TRP A 148 -20.52 -30.54 8.14
C TRP A 148 -19.49 -30.98 9.18
N ASP A 149 -19.10 -32.25 9.10
CA ASP A 149 -18.17 -32.88 10.04
C ASP A 149 -16.68 -32.71 9.64
N GLN A 150 -16.39 -31.99 8.56
CA GLN A 150 -15.01 -31.71 8.14
C GLN A 150 -14.39 -30.56 8.97
N PRO A 151 -13.07 -30.56 9.17
CA PRO A 151 -12.37 -29.52 9.94
C PRO A 151 -12.14 -28.22 9.15
N SER A 152 -12.41 -28.21 7.84
CA SER A 152 -12.18 -27.09 6.92
C SER A 152 -13.49 -26.36 6.57
N VAL A 153 -13.38 -25.22 5.88
CA VAL A 153 -14.53 -24.47 5.36
C VAL A 153 -14.78 -24.87 3.91
N GLY A 154 -15.94 -25.45 3.64
CA GLY A 154 -16.32 -25.88 2.30
C GLY A 154 -16.84 -24.71 1.48
N VAL A 155 -16.15 -24.36 0.40
CA VAL A 155 -16.43 -23.19 -0.44
C VAL A 155 -16.61 -23.62 -1.88
N HIS A 156 -17.66 -23.11 -2.53
CA HIS A 156 -17.93 -23.38 -3.94
C HIS A 156 -16.88 -22.74 -4.88
N PRO A 157 -16.39 -23.43 -5.93
CA PRO A 157 -15.38 -22.90 -6.86
C PRO A 157 -15.73 -21.59 -7.58
N GLU A 158 -17.01 -21.26 -7.71
CA GLU A 158 -17.46 -19.94 -8.21
C GLU A 158 -16.84 -18.78 -7.42
N TYR A 159 -16.50 -19.00 -6.14
CA TYR A 159 -15.87 -17.99 -5.30
C TYR A 159 -14.36 -17.81 -5.52
N CYS A 160 -13.68 -18.70 -6.26
CA CYS A 160 -12.24 -18.59 -6.55
C CYS A 160 -11.90 -17.28 -7.27
N ALA A 161 -12.63 -16.95 -8.33
CA ALA A 161 -12.37 -15.72 -9.08
C ALA A 161 -12.60 -14.43 -8.26
N PRO A 162 -13.75 -14.21 -7.61
CA PRO A 162 -14.01 -12.98 -6.87
C PRO A 162 -13.19 -12.85 -5.58
N LEU A 163 -12.92 -13.96 -4.89
CA LEU A 163 -12.08 -13.95 -3.68
C LEU A 163 -10.58 -14.03 -3.99
N ASN A 164 -10.22 -14.19 -5.27
CA ASN A 164 -8.88 -14.58 -5.70
C ASN A 164 -8.38 -15.85 -4.96
N LEU A 165 -9.31 -16.70 -4.52
CA LEU A 165 -9.09 -17.87 -3.68
C LEU A 165 -8.60 -19.05 -4.52
N ASP A 166 -7.61 -19.76 -4.01
CA ASP A 166 -7.24 -21.12 -4.43
C ASP A 166 -7.49 -22.08 -3.26
N TYR A 167 -7.19 -23.37 -3.43
CA TYR A 167 -7.33 -24.36 -2.34
C TYR A 167 -6.01 -25.05 -2.03
N ASP A 168 -4.88 -24.32 -2.10
CA ASP A 168 -3.53 -24.84 -1.81
C ASP A 168 -3.14 -24.78 -0.33
N GLY A 169 -4.10 -24.46 0.55
CA GLY A 169 -3.90 -24.13 1.96
C GLY A 169 -4.44 -22.76 2.34
N ASP A 170 -4.93 -22.01 1.36
CA ASP A 170 -5.65 -20.76 1.51
C ASP A 170 -6.72 -20.77 2.61
N GLU A 171 -6.75 -19.71 3.42
CA GLU A 171 -7.70 -19.56 4.52
C GLU A 171 -8.75 -18.49 4.23
N VAL A 172 -9.99 -18.81 4.56
CA VAL A 172 -11.14 -17.92 4.45
C VAL A 172 -11.67 -17.53 5.83
N HIS A 173 -12.24 -16.34 5.90
CA HIS A 173 -12.88 -15.77 7.08
C HIS A 173 -14.39 -15.79 6.89
N LEU A 174 -15.08 -16.30 7.91
CA LEU A 174 -16.54 -16.28 8.03
C LEU A 174 -16.93 -15.32 9.15
N SER A 175 -17.66 -14.26 8.82
CA SER A 175 -18.22 -13.33 9.80
C SER A 175 -19.73 -13.47 9.84
N ILE A 176 -20.27 -14.01 10.94
CA ILE A 176 -21.69 -14.36 11.04
C ILE A 176 -22.51 -13.10 11.31
N VAL A 177 -23.58 -12.94 10.54
CA VAL A 177 -24.49 -11.81 10.58
C VAL A 177 -25.75 -12.20 11.36
N SER A 178 -26.08 -11.47 12.42
CA SER A 178 -27.25 -11.76 13.26
C SER A 178 -28.36 -10.70 13.21
N GLY A 179 -28.07 -9.47 12.80
CA GLY A 179 -29.08 -8.41 12.68
C GLY A 179 -30.10 -8.70 11.58
N ARG A 180 -31.38 -8.36 11.80
CA ARG A 180 -32.46 -8.60 10.82
C ARG A 180 -32.24 -7.82 9.54
N GLU A 181 -31.90 -6.54 9.65
CA GLU A 181 -31.61 -5.68 8.49
C GLU A 181 -30.40 -6.21 7.73
N CYS A 182 -29.35 -6.60 8.44
CA CYS A 182 -28.14 -7.16 7.84
C CYS A 182 -28.41 -8.52 7.16
N SER A 183 -29.25 -9.36 7.75
CA SER A 183 -29.68 -10.63 7.15
C SER A 183 -30.51 -10.41 5.90
N ARG A 184 -31.38 -9.39 5.89
CA ARG A 184 -32.15 -8.98 4.71
C ARG A 184 -31.24 -8.46 3.61
N GLU A 185 -30.24 -7.66 3.97
CA GLU A 185 -29.23 -7.15 3.03
C GLU A 185 -28.40 -8.29 2.44
N ALA A 186 -27.96 -9.24 3.27
CA ALA A 186 -27.25 -10.43 2.82
C ALA A 186 -28.09 -11.25 1.82
N LEU A 187 -29.37 -11.47 2.11
CA LEU A 187 -30.29 -12.16 1.20
C LEU A 187 -30.47 -11.41 -0.13
N CYS A 188 -30.57 -10.07 -0.10
CA CYS A 188 -30.61 -9.26 -1.32
C CYS A 188 -29.32 -9.41 -2.13
N ASN A 189 -28.16 -9.39 -1.47
CA ASN A 189 -26.85 -9.58 -2.12
C ASN A 189 -26.75 -10.96 -2.80
N LEU A 190 -27.22 -12.01 -2.12
CA LEU A 190 -27.27 -13.38 -2.67
C LEU A 190 -28.14 -13.47 -3.93
N ARG A 191 -29.28 -12.78 -3.96
CA ARG A 191 -30.20 -12.77 -5.12
C ARG A 191 -29.64 -12.00 -6.32
N LEU A 192 -28.82 -10.98 -6.07
CA LEU A 192 -28.19 -10.16 -7.11
C LEU A 192 -26.90 -10.81 -7.67
N GLY A 193 -26.35 -11.81 -6.98
CA GLY A 193 -25.22 -12.59 -7.47
C GLY A 193 -25.58 -13.39 -8.71
N ALA A 194 -25.18 -12.90 -9.89
CA ALA A 194 -25.25 -13.68 -11.12
C ALA A 194 -24.04 -14.61 -11.21
N LEU A 195 -24.28 -15.87 -11.58
CA LEU A 195 -23.24 -16.83 -11.97
C LEU A 195 -22.42 -16.24 -13.12
N SER A 196 -21.10 -16.18 -12.99
CA SER A 196 -20.25 -15.55 -14.00
C SER A 196 -19.33 -16.55 -14.69
N LYS A 197 -18.52 -17.31 -13.94
CA LYS A 197 -17.33 -17.96 -14.50
C LYS A 197 -17.35 -19.49 -14.41
N PHE A 198 -17.86 -20.04 -13.31
CA PHE A 198 -18.00 -21.48 -13.05
C PHE A 198 -19.47 -21.91 -12.96
N SER A 199 -20.35 -21.21 -13.69
CA SER A 199 -21.72 -21.68 -13.88
C SER A 199 -21.69 -23.11 -14.43
N ARG A 200 -22.65 -23.95 -14.02
CA ARG A 200 -22.76 -25.33 -14.53
C ARG A 200 -22.74 -25.36 -16.06
N LEU A 201 -23.40 -24.41 -16.73
CA LEU A 201 -23.37 -24.27 -18.18
C LEU A 201 -21.98 -23.95 -18.74
N SER A 202 -21.22 -23.08 -18.07
CA SER A 202 -19.85 -22.72 -18.45
C SER A 202 -18.88 -23.90 -18.26
N VAL A 203 -19.04 -24.64 -17.16
CA VAL A 203 -18.23 -25.85 -16.86
C VAL A 203 -18.59 -26.98 -17.82
N GLU A 204 -19.87 -27.24 -18.05
CA GLU A 204 -20.33 -28.23 -19.03
C GLU A 204 -19.86 -27.88 -20.45
N LYS A 205 -19.89 -26.60 -20.83
CA LYS A 205 -19.35 -26.13 -22.11
C LYS A 205 -17.85 -26.38 -22.20
N ALA A 206 -17.08 -26.00 -21.17
CA ALA A 206 -15.64 -26.21 -21.12
C ALA A 206 -15.25 -27.71 -21.15
N LEU A 207 -16.05 -28.57 -20.51
CA LEU A 207 -15.87 -30.03 -20.51
C LEU A 207 -16.16 -30.64 -21.89
N ARG A 208 -17.26 -30.22 -22.55
CA ARG A 208 -17.59 -30.64 -23.92
C ARG A 208 -16.49 -30.22 -24.90
N GLU A 209 -15.99 -28.99 -24.79
CA GLU A 209 -14.88 -28.48 -25.62
C GLU A 209 -13.57 -29.25 -25.39
N SER A 210 -13.40 -29.89 -24.22
CA SER A 210 -12.20 -30.64 -23.87
C SER A 210 -12.20 -32.10 -24.35
N ASN A 211 -13.28 -32.59 -25.00
CA ASN A 211 -13.47 -33.99 -25.43
C ASN A 211 -13.21 -35.00 -24.29
N VAL A 212 -13.81 -34.74 -23.11
CA VAL A 212 -13.67 -35.59 -21.91
C VAL A 212 -15.04 -36.10 -21.48
N ASP A 213 -15.77 -36.74 -22.38
CA ASP A 213 -17.15 -37.20 -22.14
C ASP A 213 -17.24 -38.30 -21.06
N SER A 214 -16.15 -39.00 -20.74
CA SER A 214 -16.14 -40.07 -19.73
C SER A 214 -16.03 -39.60 -18.28
N LEU A 215 -15.63 -38.34 -18.02
CA LEU A 215 -15.50 -37.79 -16.65
C LEU A 215 -16.77 -37.05 -16.18
N VAL A 216 -17.71 -36.78 -17.09
CA VAL A 216 -18.96 -36.05 -16.79
C VAL A 216 -19.91 -36.85 -15.89
N ALA A 217 -19.87 -38.19 -15.96
CA ALA A 217 -20.71 -39.05 -15.14
C ALA A 217 -20.35 -38.98 -13.64
N ASP A 218 -19.16 -38.49 -13.30
CA ASP A 218 -18.62 -38.53 -11.95
C ASP A 218 -18.22 -37.14 -11.44
N MET A 219 -18.93 -36.07 -11.82
CA MET A 219 -18.70 -34.70 -11.29
C MET A 219 -18.74 -34.60 -9.75
N ARG A 220 -19.26 -35.62 -9.04
CA ARG A 220 -19.17 -35.71 -7.57
C ARG A 220 -17.80 -36.22 -7.06
N CYS A 221 -17.04 -36.89 -7.92
CA CYS A 221 -15.75 -37.52 -7.64
C CYS A 221 -14.58 -36.86 -8.40
N VAL A 222 -14.86 -36.11 -9.48
CA VAL A 222 -13.86 -35.30 -10.18
C VAL A 222 -13.66 -34.02 -9.39
N ASP A 223 -12.79 -34.12 -8.40
CA ASP A 223 -12.42 -33.00 -7.60
C ASP A 223 -11.78 -31.93 -8.51
N PHE A 224 -12.42 -30.77 -8.53
CA PHE A 224 -12.03 -29.63 -9.37
C PHE A 224 -10.60 -29.20 -9.06
N MET A 225 -10.16 -29.42 -7.82
CA MET A 225 -8.77 -29.29 -7.44
C MET A 225 -7.92 -30.37 -8.09
N THR A 226 -8.36 -31.63 -8.14
CA THR A 226 -7.61 -32.62 -8.91
C THR A 226 -7.45 -32.18 -10.35
N THR A 227 -8.44 -31.56 -11.01
CA THR A 227 -8.31 -31.10 -12.42
C THR A 227 -7.67 -29.72 -12.63
N SER A 228 -7.65 -28.83 -11.64
CA SER A 228 -7.03 -27.48 -11.71
C SER A 228 -5.68 -27.39 -10.98
N THR A 229 -5.39 -28.35 -10.10
CA THR A 229 -4.17 -28.52 -9.32
C THR A 229 -3.69 -29.98 -9.33
N LEU A 230 -3.88 -30.71 -10.45
CA LEU A 230 -3.35 -32.07 -10.63
C LEU A 230 -1.92 -32.09 -10.10
N SER A 231 -1.65 -32.97 -9.11
CA SER A 231 -0.30 -33.17 -8.62
C SER A 231 0.59 -33.52 -9.81
N VAL A 232 1.80 -32.96 -9.80
CA VAL A 232 2.76 -33.00 -10.91
C VAL A 232 2.97 -34.43 -11.44
N ASP A 233 2.88 -35.44 -10.57
CA ASP A 233 3.05 -36.86 -10.90
C ASP A 233 1.95 -37.43 -11.82
N VAL A 234 0.72 -36.91 -11.76
CA VAL A 234 -0.40 -37.39 -12.59
C VAL A 234 -0.39 -36.75 -13.99
N ASN A 235 0.33 -35.64 -14.17
CA ASN A 235 0.35 -34.85 -15.40
C ASN A 235 1.48 -35.23 -16.38
N VAL A 236 2.44 -36.06 -15.98
CA VAL A 236 3.52 -36.53 -16.86
C VAL A 236 2.95 -37.57 -17.84
N GLY A 237 2.26 -37.09 -18.90
CA GLY A 237 1.73 -37.92 -19.98
C GLY A 237 0.40 -37.43 -20.56
N LEU A 238 -0.34 -36.56 -19.87
CA LEU A 238 -1.59 -36.00 -20.34
C LEU A 238 -1.33 -34.66 -21.05
N ASN A 239 -1.10 -34.74 -22.36
CA ASN A 239 -1.28 -33.58 -23.24
C ASN A 239 -2.75 -33.15 -23.16
N LYS A 240 -3.09 -32.18 -22.31
CA LYS A 240 -4.29 -31.32 -22.46
C LYS A 240 -4.30 -30.18 -21.44
N LEU A 241 -4.00 -28.98 -21.93
CA LEU A 241 -4.59 -27.75 -21.44
C LEU A 241 -6.11 -27.85 -21.66
N THR A 242 -6.85 -28.33 -20.67
CA THR A 242 -8.31 -28.32 -20.70
C THR A 242 -8.80 -26.87 -20.62
N ALA A 243 -9.99 -26.58 -21.15
CA ALA A 243 -10.63 -25.28 -20.94
C ALA A 243 -10.80 -24.95 -19.43
N ILE A 244 -10.83 -25.97 -18.58
CA ILE A 244 -10.81 -25.87 -17.10
C ILE A 244 -9.50 -25.25 -16.57
N HIS A 245 -8.33 -25.61 -17.12
CA HIS A 245 -7.06 -24.97 -16.74
C HIS A 245 -7.07 -23.46 -17.04
N SER A 246 -7.65 -23.05 -18.17
CA SER A 246 -7.78 -21.63 -18.51
C SER A 246 -8.71 -20.87 -17.53
N LEU A 247 -9.74 -21.54 -17.00
CA LEU A 247 -10.64 -20.98 -15.99
C LEU A 247 -9.93 -20.79 -14.63
N SER A 248 -8.97 -21.67 -14.29
CA SER A 248 -8.16 -21.61 -13.07
C SER A 248 -7.02 -20.58 -13.08
N ARG A 249 -6.86 -19.79 -14.15
CA ARG A 249 -5.79 -18.78 -14.32
C ARG A 249 -4.35 -19.32 -14.35
N CYS A 250 -4.14 -20.63 -14.46
CA CYS A 250 -2.80 -21.18 -14.71
C CYS A 250 -2.34 -20.74 -16.12
N LYS A 251 -1.30 -19.92 -16.21
CA LYS A 251 -0.82 -19.40 -17.51
C LYS A 251 -0.10 -20.53 -18.25
N GLU A 252 -0.54 -20.78 -19.48
CA GLU A 252 0.06 -21.78 -20.38
C GLU A 252 1.59 -21.69 -20.45
N ALA A 253 2.14 -20.48 -20.56
CA ALA A 253 3.59 -20.26 -20.60
C ALA A 253 4.33 -20.74 -19.33
N GLN A 254 3.70 -20.62 -18.15
CA GLN A 254 4.28 -21.09 -16.89
C GLN A 254 4.24 -22.62 -16.81
N TRP A 255 3.14 -23.21 -17.28
CA TRP A 255 3.00 -24.66 -17.38
C TRP A 255 4.03 -25.28 -18.34
N LEU A 256 4.14 -24.73 -19.55
CA LEU A 256 5.11 -25.20 -20.56
C LEU A 256 6.55 -25.06 -20.07
N ALA A 257 6.89 -23.96 -19.39
CA ALA A 257 8.21 -23.77 -18.80
C ALA A 257 8.52 -24.84 -17.75
N PHE A 258 7.54 -25.16 -16.88
CA PHE A 258 7.68 -26.16 -15.83
C PHE A 258 7.72 -27.60 -16.37
N ALA A 259 6.84 -27.96 -17.31
CA ALA A 259 6.84 -29.25 -17.98
C ALA A 259 8.18 -29.50 -18.71
N GLY A 260 8.69 -28.48 -19.42
CA GLY A 260 10.03 -28.56 -20.03
C GLY A 260 11.17 -28.76 -19.02
N HIS A 261 11.01 -28.32 -17.77
CA HIS A 261 12.00 -28.59 -16.71
C HIS A 261 11.95 -30.05 -16.24
N LEU A 262 10.76 -30.62 -16.08
CA LEU A 262 10.56 -32.02 -15.67
C LEU A 262 11.00 -33.01 -16.76
N GLU A 263 10.71 -32.71 -18.02
CA GLU A 263 11.13 -33.53 -19.17
C GLU A 263 12.64 -33.48 -19.40
N SER A 264 13.31 -32.44 -18.90
CA SER A 264 14.77 -32.40 -18.91
C SER A 264 15.31 -33.44 -17.91
N ARG A 265 15.59 -34.66 -18.41
CA ARG A 265 16.23 -35.78 -17.68
C ARG A 265 17.59 -35.44 -17.02
N ARG A 266 18.02 -34.18 -17.07
CA ARG A 266 19.27 -33.63 -16.53
C ARG A 266 19.07 -32.42 -15.61
N ALA A 267 17.85 -31.96 -15.32
CA ALA A 267 17.64 -30.95 -14.29
C ALA A 267 18.00 -31.57 -12.93
N ARG A 268 19.26 -31.42 -12.53
CA ARG A 268 19.70 -31.74 -11.17
C ARG A 268 18.88 -30.89 -10.21
N MET A 269 18.47 -31.46 -9.08
CA MET A 269 17.79 -30.73 -7.99
C MET A 269 18.48 -29.39 -7.67
N ALA A 270 19.81 -29.35 -7.75
CA ALA A 270 20.61 -28.13 -7.62
C ALA A 270 20.18 -27.00 -8.59
N THR A 271 19.98 -27.30 -9.87
CA THR A 271 19.57 -26.31 -10.88
C THR A 271 18.14 -25.80 -10.65
N PHE A 272 17.25 -26.67 -10.15
CA PHE A 272 15.91 -26.25 -9.75
C PHE A 272 15.95 -25.32 -8.53
N VAL A 273 16.70 -25.70 -7.49
CA VAL A 273 16.89 -24.88 -6.27
C VAL A 273 17.52 -23.53 -6.60
N GLU A 274 18.55 -23.50 -7.45
CA GLU A 274 19.18 -22.27 -7.94
C GLU A 274 18.16 -21.35 -8.64
N ARG A 275 17.32 -21.90 -9.53
CA ARG A 275 16.29 -21.12 -10.25
C ARG A 275 15.17 -20.65 -9.34
N CYS A 276 14.74 -21.45 -8.36
CA CYS A 276 13.77 -21.03 -7.34
C CYS A 276 14.34 -19.92 -6.46
N THR A 277 15.61 -20.04 -6.06
CA THR A 277 16.29 -19.01 -5.26
C THR A 277 16.43 -17.71 -6.06
N ALA A 278 16.80 -17.80 -7.34
CA ALA A 278 16.81 -16.65 -8.24
C ALA A 278 15.41 -16.02 -8.37
N SER A 279 14.36 -16.82 -8.56
CA SER A 279 12.98 -16.31 -8.67
C SER A 279 12.49 -15.62 -7.39
N VAL A 280 12.81 -16.16 -6.22
CA VAL A 280 12.52 -15.53 -4.92
C VAL A 280 13.31 -14.23 -4.76
N HIS A 281 14.57 -14.21 -5.21
CA HIS A 281 15.38 -13.00 -5.21
C HIS A 281 14.80 -11.92 -6.13
N ASP A 282 14.42 -12.27 -7.36
CA ASP A 282 13.81 -11.36 -8.33
C ASP A 282 12.48 -10.79 -7.80
N LEU A 283 11.66 -11.63 -7.17
CA LEU A 283 10.41 -11.19 -6.53
C LEU A 283 10.68 -10.21 -5.39
N THR A 284 11.66 -10.53 -4.54
CA THR A 284 12.08 -9.67 -3.42
C THR A 284 12.61 -8.33 -3.94
N GLU A 285 13.46 -8.34 -4.96
CA GLU A 285 13.99 -7.13 -5.59
C GLU A 285 12.85 -6.31 -6.20
N SER A 286 11.93 -6.93 -6.93
CA SER A 286 10.74 -6.25 -7.47
C SER A 286 9.93 -5.56 -6.38
N HIS A 287 9.71 -6.21 -5.24
CA HIS A 287 9.00 -5.60 -4.10
C HIS A 287 9.76 -4.42 -3.49
N ILE A 288 11.08 -4.52 -3.36
CA ILE A 288 11.93 -3.43 -2.90
C ILE A 288 11.83 -2.24 -3.87
N ARG A 289 11.96 -2.47 -5.19
CA ARG A 289 11.86 -1.43 -6.24
C ARG A 289 10.52 -0.71 -6.24
N VAL A 290 9.42 -1.44 -6.02
CA VAL A 290 8.09 -0.84 -5.86
C VAL A 290 8.05 0.07 -4.64
N SER A 291 8.60 -0.38 -3.51
CA SER A 291 8.68 0.43 -2.28
C SER A 291 9.52 1.69 -2.47
N GLU A 292 10.66 1.59 -3.17
CA GLU A 292 11.52 2.73 -3.54
C GLU A 292 10.74 3.76 -4.35
N GLY A 293 10.01 3.33 -5.39
CA GLY A 293 9.18 4.22 -6.22
C GLY A 293 8.13 4.99 -5.42
N PHE A 294 7.43 4.32 -4.49
CA PHE A 294 6.46 4.98 -3.60
C PHE A 294 7.09 5.97 -2.63
N THR A 295 8.29 5.67 -2.15
CA THR A 295 9.04 6.56 -1.25
C THR A 295 9.49 7.81 -2.01
N MET A 296 10.07 7.64 -3.20
CA MET A 296 10.47 8.75 -4.06
C MET A 296 9.29 9.66 -4.45
N GLY A 297 8.16 9.07 -4.82
CA GLY A 297 6.94 9.81 -5.15
C GLY A 297 6.43 10.69 -4.00
N ARG A 298 6.47 10.16 -2.78
CA ARG A 298 6.06 10.91 -1.58
C ARG A 298 7.03 12.06 -1.29
N GLN A 299 8.33 11.80 -1.30
CA GLN A 299 9.34 12.84 -1.09
C GLN A 299 9.17 13.97 -2.12
N LEU A 300 8.96 13.63 -3.39
CA LEU A 300 8.78 14.61 -4.47
C LEU A 300 7.51 15.46 -4.28
N LYS A 301 6.38 14.84 -3.90
CA LYS A 301 5.12 15.55 -3.59
C LYS A 301 5.32 16.60 -2.50
N HIS A 302 6.00 16.24 -1.42
CA HIS A 302 6.27 17.15 -0.31
C HIS A 302 7.08 18.36 -0.70
N ILE A 303 8.15 18.13 -1.47
CA ILE A 303 9.05 19.19 -1.93
C ILE A 303 8.29 20.16 -2.85
N LEU A 304 7.44 19.62 -3.74
CA LEU A 304 6.68 20.41 -4.70
C LEU A 304 5.48 21.12 -4.10
N PHE A 305 4.89 20.60 -3.03
CA PHE A 305 3.83 21.29 -2.29
C PHE A 305 4.29 22.65 -1.73
N GLN A 306 5.60 22.82 -1.54
CA GLN A 306 6.20 24.06 -1.06
C GLN A 306 6.73 24.96 -2.17
N THR A 307 6.58 24.54 -3.41
CA THR A 307 6.89 25.32 -4.59
C THR A 307 5.61 25.89 -5.15
N GLN A 308 5.59 27.20 -5.36
CA GLN A 308 4.38 27.89 -5.80
C GLN A 308 4.73 28.91 -6.87
N SER A 309 4.05 28.80 -8.01
CA SER A 309 4.04 29.81 -9.05
C SER A 309 3.09 30.94 -8.69
N THR A 310 3.59 32.17 -8.76
CA THR A 310 2.81 33.39 -8.55
C THR A 310 2.95 34.30 -9.77
N GLN A 311 2.12 35.35 -9.87
CA GLN A 311 2.28 36.37 -10.92
C GLN A 311 3.67 37.04 -10.91
N ARG A 312 4.38 37.01 -9.78
CA ARG A 312 5.72 37.59 -9.62
C ARG A 312 6.86 36.60 -9.89
N GLY A 313 6.54 35.35 -10.21
CA GLY A 313 7.51 34.27 -10.44
C GLY A 313 7.25 33.03 -9.58
N THR A 314 8.07 32.00 -9.80
CA THR A 314 8.02 30.75 -9.04
C THR A 314 8.95 30.81 -7.84
N LEU A 315 8.45 30.40 -6.68
CA LEU A 315 9.14 30.49 -5.39
C LEU A 315 9.04 29.17 -4.65
N THR A 316 10.12 28.82 -3.97
CA THR A 316 10.21 27.60 -3.18
C THR A 316 10.41 27.92 -1.70
N ARG A 317 9.46 27.50 -0.86
CA ARG A 317 9.38 27.90 0.54
C ARG A 317 10.38 27.17 1.45
N TRP A 318 11.01 26.08 1.00
CA TRP A 318 12.00 25.38 1.81
C TRP A 318 13.43 25.94 1.77
N LEU A 319 13.67 26.93 0.92
CA LEU A 319 14.90 27.73 0.96
C LEU A 319 14.88 28.72 2.16
N PRO A 320 16.05 29.09 2.71
CA PRO A 320 16.17 30.22 3.62
C PRO A 320 15.57 31.51 3.02
N VAL A 321 14.98 32.38 3.84
CA VAL A 321 14.31 33.62 3.37
C VAL A 321 15.23 34.50 2.53
N GLN A 322 16.51 34.53 2.85
CA GLN A 322 17.53 35.29 2.12
C GLN A 322 17.72 34.76 0.69
N ASP A 323 17.72 33.43 0.53
CA ASP A 323 17.89 32.78 -0.77
C ASP A 323 16.60 32.76 -1.60
N ARG A 324 15.43 32.76 -0.97
CA ARG A 324 14.13 32.78 -1.67
C ARG A 324 14.01 33.95 -2.63
N ARG A 325 14.46 35.15 -2.24
CA ARG A 325 14.39 36.35 -3.07
C ARG A 325 15.43 36.33 -4.18
N ARG A 326 16.63 35.80 -3.88
CA ARG A 326 17.75 35.71 -4.83
C ARG A 326 17.50 34.67 -5.92
N LEU A 327 16.86 33.56 -5.57
CA LEU A 327 16.55 32.43 -6.44
C LEU A 327 15.10 32.45 -6.96
N ALA A 328 14.38 33.53 -6.69
CA ALA A 328 13.09 33.78 -7.31
C ALA A 328 13.30 33.95 -8.82
N VAL A 329 12.74 33.05 -9.62
CA VAL A 329 12.78 33.20 -11.07
C VAL A 329 11.66 34.15 -11.46
N GLN A 330 12.01 35.42 -11.63
CA GLN A 330 11.09 36.45 -12.10
C GLN A 330 10.97 36.39 -13.62
N GLY A 331 9.73 36.32 -14.11
CA GLY A 331 9.29 36.88 -15.38
C GLY A 331 10.18 36.65 -16.61
N LEU A 332 9.91 35.55 -17.32
CA LEU A 332 10.03 35.42 -18.79
C LEU A 332 9.22 34.22 -19.30
N TRP A 333 8.89 33.28 -18.41
CA TRP A 333 8.17 32.03 -18.68
C TRP A 333 7.07 31.78 -17.63
N CYS A 334 6.44 32.84 -17.12
CA CYS A 334 5.34 32.72 -16.17
C CYS A 334 4.11 32.18 -16.91
N ALA A 335 4.01 30.86 -17.02
CA ALA A 335 2.77 30.21 -17.41
C ALA A 335 1.66 30.73 -16.49
N ALA A 336 0.47 30.98 -17.06
CA ALA A 336 -0.65 31.58 -16.34
C ALA A 336 -0.87 30.82 -15.02
N PRO A 337 -1.04 31.52 -13.87
CA PRO A 337 -1.17 30.86 -12.58
C PRO A 337 -2.31 29.84 -12.66
N ALA A 338 -1.95 28.56 -12.49
CA ALA A 338 -2.91 27.48 -12.46
C ALA A 338 -3.42 27.32 -11.02
N TYR A 339 -4.72 27.07 -10.87
CA TYR A 339 -5.30 26.80 -9.56
C TYR A 339 -4.77 25.48 -8.97
N GLY A 340 -4.48 25.47 -7.67
CA GLY A 340 -4.01 24.29 -6.93
C GLY A 340 -2.48 24.18 -6.83
N PHE A 341 -1.97 22.95 -6.82
CA PHE A 341 -0.55 22.61 -6.68
C PHE A 341 -0.04 21.90 -7.96
N PRO A 342 0.26 22.65 -9.04
CA PRO A 342 0.57 22.06 -10.34
C PRO A 342 1.81 21.15 -10.31
N GLY A 343 2.87 21.54 -9.59
CA GLY A 343 4.04 20.69 -9.36
C GLY A 343 3.68 19.35 -8.69
N THR A 344 2.79 19.37 -7.70
CA THR A 344 2.33 18.15 -7.01
C THR A 344 1.53 17.23 -7.94
N ARG A 345 0.76 17.77 -8.89
CA ARG A 345 0.08 16.94 -9.91
C ARG A 345 1.10 16.22 -10.78
N LEU A 346 2.04 16.95 -11.35
CA LEU A 346 3.10 16.36 -12.18
C LEU A 346 3.95 15.35 -11.40
N SER A 347 4.23 15.60 -10.12
CA SER A 347 4.96 14.64 -9.28
C SER A 347 4.29 13.27 -9.18
N SER A 348 2.96 13.21 -9.26
CA SER A 348 2.22 11.95 -9.24
C SER A 348 2.44 11.17 -10.54
N HIS A 349 2.44 11.85 -11.69
CA HIS A 349 2.72 11.24 -12.98
C HIS A 349 4.18 10.80 -13.09
N VAL A 350 5.12 11.67 -12.67
CA VAL A 350 6.55 11.37 -12.62
C VAL A 350 6.83 10.18 -11.70
N SER A 351 6.19 10.13 -10.52
CA SER A 351 6.30 9.00 -9.60
C SER A 351 5.81 7.70 -10.22
N GLY A 352 4.70 7.71 -10.96
CA GLY A 352 4.19 6.53 -11.65
C GLY A 352 5.16 6.03 -12.72
N ALA A 353 5.70 6.93 -13.53
CA ALA A 353 6.69 6.60 -14.55
C ALA A 353 8.00 6.06 -13.95
N VAL A 354 8.48 6.67 -12.85
CA VAL A 354 9.66 6.20 -12.12
C VAL A 354 9.42 4.82 -11.51
N GLN A 355 8.27 4.60 -10.88
CA GLN A 355 7.92 3.30 -10.30
C GLN A 355 7.86 2.21 -11.38
N GLN A 356 7.25 2.50 -12.52
CA GLN A 356 7.19 1.58 -13.65
C GLN A 356 8.60 1.27 -14.17
N ALA A 357 9.46 2.27 -14.35
CA ALA A 357 10.84 2.07 -14.78
C ALA A 357 11.65 1.20 -13.79
N LEU A 358 11.46 1.40 -12.47
CA LEU A 358 12.09 0.57 -11.44
C LEU A 358 11.56 -0.87 -11.46
N MET A 359 10.27 -1.07 -11.73
CA MET A 359 9.68 -2.41 -11.89
C MET A 359 10.18 -3.13 -13.14
N ASP A 360 10.27 -2.43 -14.26
CA ASP A 360 10.75 -2.99 -15.52
C ASP A 360 12.21 -3.42 -15.41
N ARG A 361 13.03 -2.64 -14.67
CA ARG A 361 14.41 -3.00 -14.31
C ARG A 361 14.47 -4.31 -13.50
N ALA A 362 13.60 -4.47 -12.50
CA ALA A 362 13.56 -5.68 -11.69
C ALA A 362 13.07 -6.91 -12.49
N LYS A 363 12.07 -6.73 -13.37
CA LYS A 363 11.45 -7.82 -14.13
C LYS A 363 12.31 -8.36 -15.26
N HIS A 364 13.02 -7.50 -15.96
CA HIS A 364 13.70 -7.88 -17.20
C HIS A 364 15.20 -8.10 -17.02
N GLY A 365 15.75 -7.85 -15.83
CA GLY A 365 17.20 -7.95 -15.57
C GLY A 365 18.03 -7.14 -16.59
N HIS A 366 17.41 -6.17 -17.27
CA HIS A 366 17.99 -5.55 -18.45
C HIS A 366 19.25 -4.77 -18.05
N ARG A 367 20.35 -5.14 -18.69
CA ARG A 367 21.66 -4.48 -18.65
C ARG A 367 21.69 -3.13 -19.39
N GLU A 368 20.62 -2.76 -20.09
CA GLU A 368 20.57 -1.48 -20.80
C GLU A 368 20.13 -0.36 -19.86
N GLU A 369 21.06 0.56 -19.65
CA GLU A 369 20.94 1.80 -18.90
C GLU A 369 20.00 2.80 -19.60
N SER A 370 18.81 2.39 -20.01
CA SER A 370 17.74 3.33 -20.35
C SER A 370 17.15 3.89 -19.04
N THR A 371 18.02 4.50 -18.25
CA THR A 371 17.62 5.25 -17.06
C THR A 371 16.73 6.40 -17.52
N SER A 372 15.53 6.50 -16.93
CA SER A 372 14.65 7.63 -17.19
C SER A 372 15.40 8.93 -16.88
N LEU A 373 15.41 9.88 -17.82
CA LEU A 373 15.98 11.22 -17.60
C LEU A 373 15.41 11.87 -16.33
N LEU A 374 14.11 11.69 -16.06
CA LEU A 374 13.47 12.18 -14.84
C LEU A 374 14.04 11.52 -13.58
N LEU A 375 14.25 10.19 -13.60
CA LEU A 375 14.87 9.47 -12.49
C LEU A 375 16.29 9.99 -12.22
N SER A 376 17.05 10.29 -13.27
CA SER A 376 18.38 10.85 -13.11
C SER A 376 18.38 12.27 -12.57
N LEU A 377 17.47 13.13 -13.05
CA LEU A 377 17.31 14.49 -12.52
C LEU A 377 17.00 14.49 -11.01
N LEU A 378 16.24 13.51 -10.54
CA LEU A 378 15.87 13.36 -9.13
C LEU A 378 17.01 12.78 -8.28
N THR A 379 17.73 11.78 -8.80
CA THR A 379 18.74 11.03 -8.03
C THR A 379 20.17 11.55 -8.18
N GLY A 380 20.46 12.27 -9.27
CA GLY A 380 21.80 12.75 -9.61
C GLY A 380 22.79 11.69 -10.08
N LYS A 381 22.34 10.46 -10.38
CA LYS A 381 23.21 9.29 -10.61
C LYS A 381 23.73 9.13 -12.04
N HIS A 382 23.09 9.74 -13.05
CA HIS A 382 23.44 9.53 -14.46
C HIS A 382 23.55 10.84 -15.24
N SER A 383 24.49 10.92 -16.18
CA SER A 383 24.63 12.08 -17.06
C SER A 383 23.89 11.88 -18.37
N PHE A 384 23.23 12.95 -18.82
CA PHE A 384 22.43 13.00 -20.05
C PHE A 384 22.78 14.24 -20.84
N PHE A 385 22.80 14.11 -22.17
CA PHE A 385 23.08 15.21 -23.08
C PHE A 385 22.09 15.22 -24.23
N VAL A 386 21.81 16.43 -24.73
CA VAL A 386 21.14 16.59 -26.01
C VAL A 386 22.17 16.46 -27.12
N THR A 387 22.01 15.51 -28.02
CA THR A 387 22.79 15.38 -29.25
C THR A 387 21.94 15.83 -30.44
N ARG A 388 22.60 16.12 -31.56
CA ARG A 388 21.92 16.36 -32.84
C ARG A 388 22.38 15.29 -33.81
N ASP A 389 21.44 14.53 -34.35
CA ASP A 389 21.73 13.52 -35.34
C ASP A 389 22.20 14.16 -36.67
N LEU A 390 22.65 13.31 -37.60
CA LEU A 390 23.09 13.74 -38.94
C LEU A 390 21.98 14.40 -39.77
N LEU A 391 20.71 14.24 -39.39
CA LEU A 391 19.53 14.81 -40.03
C LEU A 391 19.07 16.12 -39.35
N GLY A 392 19.79 16.57 -38.32
CA GLY A 392 19.45 17.78 -37.57
C GLY A 392 18.40 17.59 -36.47
N ARG A 393 17.92 16.36 -36.22
CA ARG A 393 16.98 16.04 -35.14
C ARG A 393 17.69 16.00 -33.81
N LEU A 394 17.00 16.42 -32.76
CA LEU A 394 17.52 16.39 -31.41
C LEU A 394 17.24 15.01 -30.80
N ASP A 395 18.25 14.41 -30.19
CA ASP A 395 18.13 13.17 -29.43
C ASP A 395 18.70 13.36 -28.00
N VAL A 396 18.32 12.48 -27.09
CA VAL A 396 18.79 12.48 -25.70
C VAL A 396 19.55 11.18 -25.45
N GLU A 397 20.86 11.31 -25.25
CA GLU A 397 21.74 10.17 -24.98
C GLU A 397 22.21 10.19 -23.52
N SER A 398 22.31 9.00 -22.93
CA SER A 398 23.07 8.78 -21.69
C SER A 398 24.55 8.60 -22.00
N GLY A 399 25.43 9.13 -21.16
CA GLY A 399 26.88 8.97 -21.32
C GLY A 399 27.70 9.96 -20.51
N ASP A 400 28.98 10.10 -20.84
CA ASP A 400 29.88 11.08 -20.24
C ASP A 400 30.02 12.34 -21.11
N ALA A 401 30.18 13.50 -20.48
CA ALA A 401 30.25 14.84 -21.10
C ALA A 401 31.34 15.02 -22.17
N GLY A 402 32.30 14.08 -22.26
CA GLY A 402 33.42 14.14 -23.19
C GLY A 402 33.09 13.80 -24.65
N ARG A 403 31.85 13.39 -24.97
CA ARG A 403 31.49 13.03 -26.36
C ARG A 403 31.41 14.27 -27.27
N ARG A 404 32.20 14.26 -28.36
CA ARG A 404 32.12 15.25 -29.45
C ARG A 404 30.70 15.22 -30.05
N GLY A 405 29.97 16.34 -29.95
CA GLY A 405 28.62 16.48 -30.52
C GLY A 405 27.50 16.79 -29.49
N ALA A 406 27.81 16.78 -28.19
CA ALA A 406 26.86 17.20 -27.17
C ALA A 406 26.53 18.71 -27.31
N LEU A 407 25.25 19.03 -27.50
CA LEU A 407 24.75 20.40 -27.58
C LEU A 407 24.51 21.02 -26.21
N ALA A 408 24.08 20.20 -25.24
CA ALA A 408 23.76 20.68 -23.90
C ALA A 408 23.75 19.56 -22.85
N PRO A 409 24.36 19.77 -21.67
CA PRO A 409 24.18 18.89 -20.53
C PRO A 409 22.78 19.03 -19.95
N LEU A 410 22.19 17.89 -19.58
CA LEU A 410 20.91 17.80 -18.87
C LEU A 410 21.08 17.20 -17.46
N SER A 411 22.29 16.81 -17.06
CA SER A 411 22.53 16.26 -15.73
C SER A 411 22.51 17.35 -14.66
N ARG A 412 22.07 16.98 -13.45
CA ARG A 412 21.90 17.95 -12.36
C ARG A 412 23.23 18.54 -11.87
N SER A 413 24.29 17.73 -11.83
CA SER A 413 25.63 18.16 -11.44
C SER A 413 26.25 19.13 -12.44
N GLU A 414 26.06 18.90 -13.74
CA GLU A 414 26.55 19.80 -14.80
C GLU A 414 25.74 21.09 -14.88
N ILE A 415 24.41 21.01 -14.72
CA ILE A 415 23.56 22.19 -14.62
C ILE A 415 24.03 23.07 -13.45
N ALA A 416 24.40 22.48 -12.32
CA ALA A 416 24.89 23.22 -11.16
C ALA A 416 26.22 23.97 -11.42
N GLN A 417 27.01 23.57 -12.42
CA GLN A 417 28.29 24.21 -12.77
C GLN A 417 28.13 25.48 -13.61
N LEU A 418 26.96 25.72 -14.22
CA LEU A 418 26.74 26.92 -15.03
C LEU A 418 26.83 28.17 -14.16
N SER A 419 27.53 29.22 -14.58
CA SER A 419 27.73 30.41 -13.75
C SER A 419 26.47 31.28 -13.60
N ASN A 420 25.62 31.30 -14.63
CA ASN A 420 24.43 32.14 -14.69
C ASN A 420 23.17 31.42 -14.15
N PRO A 421 22.50 31.95 -13.11
CA PRO A 421 21.27 31.37 -12.57
C PRO A 421 20.13 31.22 -13.59
N SER A 422 19.97 32.17 -14.51
CA SER A 422 18.93 32.09 -15.54
C SER A 422 19.15 30.91 -16.48
N ASP A 423 20.41 30.67 -16.86
CA ASP A 423 20.76 29.54 -17.72
C ASP A 423 20.54 28.20 -17.00
N ARG A 424 20.85 28.11 -15.70
CA ARG A 424 20.54 26.92 -14.90
C ARG A 424 19.06 26.59 -14.91
N TYR A 425 18.21 27.58 -14.66
CA TYR A 425 16.76 27.37 -14.64
C TYR A 425 16.23 26.93 -16.00
N VAL A 426 16.64 27.59 -17.09
CA VAL A 426 16.24 27.22 -18.45
C VAL A 426 16.66 25.77 -18.77
N ARG A 427 17.85 25.36 -18.34
CA ARG A 427 18.32 23.97 -18.50
C ARG A 427 17.51 22.98 -17.67
N CYS A 428 17.17 23.30 -16.42
CA CYS A 428 16.27 22.47 -15.62
C CYS A 428 14.89 22.34 -16.29
N LEU A 429 14.33 23.43 -16.81
CA LEU A 429 13.03 23.42 -17.48
C LEU A 429 13.05 22.57 -18.76
N LEU A 430 14.09 22.71 -19.57
CA LEU A 430 14.27 21.90 -20.77
C LEU A 430 14.40 20.41 -20.40
N ALA A 431 15.22 20.08 -19.40
CA ALA A 431 15.43 18.71 -18.95
C ALA A 431 14.13 18.07 -18.44
N VAL A 432 13.32 18.82 -17.67
CA VAL A 432 12.00 18.35 -17.21
C VAL A 432 11.05 18.13 -18.38
N LYS A 433 10.93 19.09 -19.30
CA LYS A 433 10.05 18.96 -20.47
C LYS A 433 10.43 17.77 -21.35
N LEU A 434 11.71 17.57 -21.62
CA LEU A 434 12.22 16.42 -22.37
C LEU A 434 11.98 15.10 -21.62
N GLY A 435 12.21 15.09 -20.30
CA GLY A 435 11.97 13.91 -19.46
C GLY A 435 10.50 13.49 -19.45
N CYS A 436 9.58 14.46 -19.37
CA CYS A 436 8.13 14.21 -19.49
C CYS A 436 7.78 13.66 -20.88
N LEU A 437 8.30 14.26 -21.95
CA LEU A 437 8.06 13.81 -23.32
C LEU A 437 8.52 12.36 -23.55
N LEU A 438 9.76 12.03 -23.15
CA LEU A 438 10.32 10.68 -23.26
C LEU A 438 9.54 9.65 -22.44
N SER A 439 8.99 10.08 -21.30
CA SER A 439 8.17 9.24 -20.43
C SER A 439 6.69 9.23 -20.80
N ARG A 440 6.29 9.90 -21.90
CA ARG A 440 4.89 10.06 -22.34
C ARG A 440 3.98 10.66 -21.25
N ILE A 441 4.51 11.58 -20.45
CA ILE A 441 3.77 12.35 -19.46
C ILE A 441 3.33 13.66 -20.11
N ASP A 442 2.02 13.86 -20.23
CA ASP A 442 1.46 15.15 -20.61
C ASP A 442 1.53 16.10 -19.40
N ALA A 443 2.35 17.14 -19.52
CA ALA A 443 2.65 18.07 -18.43
C ALA A 443 2.35 19.50 -18.87
N ALA A 444 1.48 20.19 -18.13
CA ALA A 444 1.22 21.59 -18.42
C ALA A 444 2.46 22.46 -18.12
N GLU A 445 2.56 23.61 -18.78
CA GLU A 445 3.75 24.47 -18.66
C GLU A 445 4.03 24.92 -17.22
N THR A 446 2.97 25.23 -16.45
CA THR A 446 3.08 25.56 -15.02
C THR A 446 3.62 24.41 -14.18
N GLU A 447 3.23 23.18 -14.49
CA GLU A 447 3.65 22.00 -13.75
C GLU A 447 5.13 21.69 -13.99
N ALA A 448 5.54 21.76 -15.27
CA ALA A 448 6.93 21.63 -15.65
C ALA A 448 7.80 22.75 -15.05
N ALA A 449 7.29 23.98 -14.99
CA ALA A 449 7.98 25.12 -14.38
C ALA A 449 8.20 24.96 -12.87
N GLU A 450 7.21 24.48 -12.12
CA GLU A 450 7.37 24.24 -10.67
C GLU A 450 8.33 23.10 -10.36
N LEU A 451 8.27 22.00 -11.13
CA LEU A 451 9.25 20.92 -11.01
C LEU A 451 10.65 21.40 -11.37
N ALA A 452 10.79 22.18 -12.46
CA ALA A 452 12.06 22.76 -12.86
C ALA A 452 12.62 23.74 -11.82
N HIS A 453 11.77 24.57 -11.20
CA HIS A 453 12.18 25.49 -10.13
C HIS A 453 12.64 24.75 -8.88
N THR A 454 11.98 23.64 -8.56
CA THR A 454 12.40 22.73 -7.49
C THR A 454 13.78 22.14 -7.76
N LEU A 455 13.99 21.58 -8.96
CA LEU A 455 15.29 21.04 -9.38
C LEU A 455 16.36 22.13 -9.34
N PHE A 456 16.07 23.29 -9.93
CA PHE A 456 16.95 24.46 -9.92
C PHE A 456 17.34 24.85 -8.49
N SER A 457 16.37 25.10 -7.61
CA SER A 457 16.59 25.47 -6.21
C SER A 457 17.42 24.43 -5.46
N SER A 458 17.19 23.14 -5.74
CA SER A 458 17.92 22.06 -5.09
C SER A 458 19.40 22.01 -5.48
N THR A 459 19.77 22.47 -6.68
CA THR A 459 21.18 22.54 -7.11
C THR A 459 21.99 23.59 -6.34
N TYR A 460 21.32 24.58 -5.74
CA TYR A 460 21.97 25.58 -4.90
C TYR A 460 22.19 25.13 -3.47
N VAL A 461 21.29 24.28 -2.95
CA VAL A 461 21.41 23.74 -1.59
C VAL A 461 22.46 22.64 -1.54
N ASP A 462 22.32 21.64 -2.40
CA ASP A 462 23.26 20.53 -2.49
C ASP A 462 23.13 19.87 -3.88
N PRO A 463 24.03 20.20 -4.83
CA PRO A 463 23.97 19.65 -6.18
C PRO A 463 24.28 18.14 -6.24
N SER A 464 24.88 17.59 -5.18
CA SER A 464 25.24 16.16 -5.09
C SER A 464 24.18 15.29 -4.42
N ALA A 465 23.34 15.87 -3.54
CA ALA A 465 22.31 15.12 -2.85
C ALA A 465 21.08 14.88 -3.74
N ALA A 466 20.65 13.63 -3.85
CA ALA A 466 19.39 13.26 -4.49
C ALA A 466 18.20 14.01 -3.86
N ILE A 467 17.35 14.63 -4.69
CA ILE A 467 16.12 15.31 -4.25
C ILE A 467 15.12 14.29 -3.71
N ALA A 468 15.06 13.15 -4.39
CA ALA A 468 14.31 11.99 -3.96
C ALA A 468 15.15 10.72 -4.17
N ASP A 469 15.19 9.85 -3.17
CA ASP A 469 15.87 8.55 -3.25
C ASP A 469 15.06 7.48 -2.50
N GLY A 470 15.22 6.23 -2.91
CA GLY A 470 14.49 5.09 -2.34
C GLY A 470 14.85 4.81 -0.87
N MET A 471 16.04 5.22 -0.43
CA MET A 471 16.59 4.87 0.89
C MET A 471 17.01 6.07 1.75
N ASN A 472 17.06 7.28 1.19
CA ASN A 472 17.66 8.43 1.86
C ASN A 472 16.76 9.67 1.81
N VAL A 473 16.41 10.22 2.97
CA VAL A 473 15.69 11.51 3.12
C VAL A 473 16.67 12.69 3.26
N GLY A 474 17.95 12.48 2.95
CA GLY A 474 19.04 13.42 3.22
C GLY A 474 18.86 14.81 2.63
N PHE A 475 18.17 14.93 1.49
CA PHE A 475 17.81 16.24 0.95
C PHE A 475 16.76 16.95 1.81
N LEU A 476 15.65 16.28 2.17
CA LEU A 476 14.60 16.84 3.02
C LEU A 476 15.15 17.32 4.36
N ALA A 477 16.06 16.55 4.96
CA ALA A 477 16.71 16.86 6.25
C ALA A 477 17.60 18.12 6.21
N LYS A 478 18.09 18.52 5.03
CA LYS A 478 18.93 19.71 4.84
C LYS A 478 18.13 20.98 4.52
N THR A 479 16.82 20.87 4.34
CA THR A 479 15.98 22.04 4.02
C THR A 479 15.56 22.82 5.27
N CYS A 480 15.43 24.14 5.16
CA CYS A 480 15.16 25.04 6.29
C CYS A 480 13.68 25.27 6.57
N SER A 481 12.80 24.34 6.18
CA SER A 481 11.35 24.49 6.36
C SER A 481 10.86 23.67 7.53
N PRO A 482 10.55 24.31 8.68
CA PRO A 482 9.75 23.71 9.73
C PRO A 482 8.48 23.12 9.13
N ALA A 483 7.83 23.81 8.18
CA ALA A 483 6.65 23.32 7.47
C ALA A 483 6.90 22.08 6.59
N LEU A 484 8.13 21.73 6.21
CA LEU A 484 8.43 20.51 5.44
C LEU A 484 8.67 19.33 6.39
N LEU A 485 9.34 19.58 7.51
CA LEU A 485 9.39 18.62 8.60
C LEU A 485 7.98 18.39 9.16
N THR A 486 7.22 19.44 9.42
CA THR A 486 5.82 19.40 9.87
C THR A 486 4.90 18.84 8.79
N ALA A 487 5.08 19.08 7.49
CA ALA A 487 4.27 18.44 6.44
C ALA A 487 4.62 16.96 6.22
N ALA A 488 5.89 16.57 6.37
CA ALA A 488 6.30 15.17 6.36
C ALA A 488 5.80 14.45 7.62
N CYS A 489 5.86 15.12 8.78
CA CYS A 489 5.24 14.70 10.02
C CYS A 489 3.72 14.69 9.92
N ASP A 490 3.09 15.64 9.21
CA ASP A 490 1.64 15.75 8.99
C ASP A 490 1.15 14.75 7.96
N ASP A 491 1.94 14.30 6.99
CA ASP A 491 1.54 13.18 6.13
C ASP A 491 1.75 11.85 6.84
N ILE A 492 2.75 11.74 7.71
CA ILE A 492 2.81 10.67 8.72
C ILE A 492 1.56 10.75 9.63
N TYR A 493 1.10 11.96 9.99
CA TYR A 493 -0.08 12.25 10.81
C TYR A 493 -1.41 12.09 10.05
N THR A 494 -1.46 12.30 8.73
CA THR A 494 -2.67 12.28 7.87
C THR A 494 -2.89 10.90 7.29
N LEU A 495 -1.81 10.12 7.09
CA LEU A 495 -1.89 8.66 7.05
C LEU A 495 -2.51 8.10 8.34
N ASP A 496 -2.32 8.78 9.48
CA ASP A 496 -2.98 8.51 10.77
C ASP A 496 -4.41 9.08 10.85
N ARG A 497 -4.66 10.27 10.27
CA ARG A 497 -5.92 11.05 10.42
C ARG A 497 -7.06 10.60 9.50
N ARG A 498 -6.78 9.92 8.39
CA ARG A 498 -7.84 9.41 7.46
C ARG A 498 -8.73 8.31 8.06
N PHE A 499 -8.57 7.98 9.34
CA PHE A 499 -9.40 7.01 10.06
C PHE A 499 -10.25 7.54 11.21
N CYS A 500 -10.41 8.86 11.47
CA CYS A 500 -11.39 9.31 12.48
C CYS A 500 -12.09 10.65 12.18
N LEU A 501 -13.35 10.71 12.63
CA LEU A 501 -14.46 11.62 12.32
C LEU A 501 -14.30 13.11 12.72
N PRO A 502 -15.13 14.03 12.16
CA PRO A 502 -14.95 15.49 12.16
C PRO A 502 -15.22 16.27 13.47
N GLN A 503 -15.52 15.64 14.60
CA GLN A 503 -16.04 16.37 15.77
C GLN A 503 -15.01 17.13 16.63
N TYR A 504 -13.71 17.04 16.34
CA TYR A 504 -12.66 17.71 17.11
C TYR A 504 -12.01 18.93 16.42
N SER A 505 -12.52 19.35 15.26
CA SER A 505 -11.93 20.49 14.53
C SER A 505 -12.35 21.86 15.04
N GLU A 506 -13.38 21.96 15.89
CA GLU A 506 -13.90 23.27 16.34
C GLU A 506 -13.15 23.85 17.56
N GLU A 507 -12.29 23.07 18.25
CA GLU A 507 -11.56 23.54 19.44
C GLU A 507 -10.04 23.72 19.22
N MET A 508 -9.50 23.41 18.03
CA MET A 508 -8.05 23.45 17.76
C MET A 508 -7.57 24.71 17.01
N ASP A 509 -8.28 25.83 17.14
CA ASP A 509 -7.95 27.04 16.36
C ASP A 509 -6.73 27.83 16.86
N TRP A 510 -6.15 27.51 18.03
CA TRP A 510 -4.97 28.21 18.54
C TRP A 510 -4.00 27.25 19.21
N CYS A 511 -3.08 26.66 18.43
CA CYS A 511 -1.97 25.90 18.99
C CYS A 511 -0.96 26.87 19.62
N ARG A 512 -1.17 27.18 20.90
CA ARG A 512 -0.20 27.81 21.79
C ARG A 512 0.94 26.81 22.05
N THR A 513 2.16 27.20 21.67
CA THR A 513 3.42 26.41 21.68
C THR A 513 3.93 26.01 23.08
N ASP A 514 3.17 26.30 24.11
CA ASP A 514 3.46 26.14 25.54
C ASP A 514 2.90 24.82 26.13
N CYS A 515 2.27 23.97 25.31
CA CYS A 515 1.74 22.68 25.73
C CYS A 515 2.63 21.50 25.26
N PRO A 516 3.42 20.85 26.15
CA PRO A 516 4.39 19.81 25.80
C PRO A 516 3.77 18.57 25.14
N VAL A 517 2.50 18.28 25.47
CA VAL A 517 1.77 17.11 24.97
C VAL A 517 1.49 17.22 23.47
N ALA A 518 1.16 18.42 22.98
CA ALA A 518 0.97 18.67 21.55
C ALA A 518 2.31 18.60 20.79
N SER A 519 3.40 19.07 21.40
CA SER A 519 4.77 19.05 20.83
C SER A 519 5.32 17.62 20.68
N ILE A 520 4.97 16.72 21.62
CA ILE A 520 5.35 15.30 21.61
C ILE A 520 4.52 14.53 20.57
N ILE A 521 3.24 14.87 20.42
CA ILE A 521 2.33 14.22 19.46
C ILE A 521 2.63 14.65 18.00
N THR A 522 3.09 15.90 17.78
CA THR A 522 3.35 16.46 16.43
C THR A 522 4.81 16.41 15.96
N GLY A 523 5.72 15.81 16.75
CA GLY A 523 7.10 15.57 16.30
C GLY A 523 8.03 16.80 16.28
N ASN A 524 7.74 17.85 17.06
CA ASN A 524 8.61 19.03 17.18
C ASN A 524 9.62 18.92 18.34
N TYR A 525 10.29 17.77 18.48
CA TYR A 525 11.27 17.56 19.55
C TYR A 525 12.57 18.39 19.35
N ALA A 526 12.92 18.72 18.10
CA ALA A 526 14.18 19.41 17.79
C ALA A 526 14.23 20.86 18.30
N ASP A 527 13.14 21.63 18.19
CA ASP A 527 13.14 23.06 18.59
C ASP A 527 13.12 23.24 20.12
N HIS A 528 12.53 22.29 20.86
CA HIS A 528 12.48 22.35 22.33
C HIS A 528 13.79 21.91 22.98
N VAL A 529 14.48 20.91 22.40
CA VAL A 529 15.84 20.53 22.80
C VAL A 529 16.82 21.68 22.53
N HIS A 530 16.67 22.39 21.41
CA HIS A 530 17.56 23.50 21.07
C HIS A 530 17.40 24.71 22.00
N ARG A 531 16.17 24.98 22.50
CA ARG A 531 15.91 26.07 23.47
C ARG A 531 16.21 25.71 24.91
N SER A 532 16.08 24.44 25.30
CA SER A 532 16.43 23.97 26.66
C SER A 532 17.94 23.79 26.88
N GLN A 533 18.70 23.53 25.82
CA GLN A 533 20.17 23.53 25.86
C GLN A 533 20.80 24.93 25.77
N ALA A 534 20.06 25.95 25.34
CA ALA A 534 20.51 27.34 25.36
C ALA A 534 20.36 28.04 26.74
N GLY A 535 19.84 27.30 27.74
CA GLY A 535 19.66 27.75 29.12
C GLY A 535 20.51 26.98 30.14
N PHE A 536 21.65 26.43 29.73
CA PHE A 536 22.70 25.86 30.58
C PHE A 536 24.06 26.44 30.22
#